data_AF-A0A940R902-F1
#
_entry.id   AF-A0A940R902-F1
#
_cell.length_a   1.000
_cell.length_b   1.000
_cell.length_c   1.000
_cell.angle_alpha   90.00
_cell.angle_beta   90.00
_cell.angle_gamma   90.00
#
_symmetry.space_group_name_H-M   'P 1'
#
loop_
_entity.id
_entity.type
_entity.pdbx_description
1 polymer ?
#
loop_
_entity_poly.entity_id
_entity_poly.type
_entity_poly.pdbx_seq_one_letter_code
_entity_poly.pdbx_strand_id
1 'polypeptide(L)'
;MENELKLKDVIHRLQTTPGFDVYAINHLIEDTGANTVLRILARFSVSLEESLPGFDKGGTESQTSVWKSAHKLAGSAEMLGFKDFGQKSKHLSSVLKNSDNPNTHVGEISAYKNEVTDLIGTISKSFPERQNFL
;
A
#
# COMPACT_ATOMS: atom_id res chain seq x y z
N MET A 1 3.57 -14.33 -21.83
CA MET A 1 2.26 -15.02 -21.78
C MET A 1 1.89 -15.52 -20.37
N GLU A 2 2.65 -16.41 -19.71
CA GLU A 2 2.29 -16.91 -18.36
C GLU A 2 2.10 -15.79 -17.32
N ASN A 3 3.07 -14.86 -17.23
CA ASN A 3 2.99 -13.72 -16.31
C ASN A 3 1.86 -12.73 -16.64
N GLU A 4 1.42 -12.65 -17.90
CA GLU A 4 0.29 -11.80 -18.28
C GLU A 4 -1.04 -12.37 -17.79
N LEU A 5 -1.23 -13.69 -17.94
CA LEU A 5 -2.40 -14.38 -17.41
C LEU A 5 -2.44 -14.27 -15.89
N LYS A 6 -1.30 -14.52 -15.24
CA LYS A 6 -1.16 -14.38 -13.78
C LYS A 6 -1.50 -12.97 -13.30
N LEU A 7 -0.98 -11.95 -13.97
CA LEU A 7 -1.28 -10.56 -13.59
C LEU A 7 -2.76 -10.22 -13.80
N LYS A 8 -3.38 -10.67 -14.90
CA LYS A 8 -4.82 -10.48 -15.13
C LYS A 8 -5.66 -11.11 -14.01
N ASP A 9 -5.32 -12.33 -13.58
CA ASP A 9 -6.02 -13.00 -12.48
C ASP A 9 -5.84 -12.25 -11.15
N VAL A 10 -4.63 -11.76 -10.87
CA VAL A 10 -4.35 -10.95 -9.68
C VAL A 10 -5.17 -9.65 -9.70
N ILE A 11 -5.17 -8.91 -10.81
CA ILE A 11 -5.95 -7.68 -10.98
C ILE A 11 -7.45 -7.96 -10.85
N HIS A 12 -7.94 -9.04 -11.45
CA HIS A 12 -9.34 -9.44 -11.37
C HIS A 12 -9.82 -9.67 -9.92
N ARG A 13 -8.93 -10.14 -9.05
CA ARG A 13 -9.21 -10.27 -7.60
C ARG A 13 -9.10 -8.93 -6.89
N LEU A 14 -8.05 -8.15 -7.19
CA LEU A 14 -7.79 -6.87 -6.53
C LEU A 14 -8.83 -5.79 -6.85
N GLN A 15 -9.43 -5.79 -8.03
CA GLN A 15 -10.48 -4.82 -8.41
C GLN A 15 -11.75 -4.91 -7.54
N THR A 16 -11.90 -5.96 -6.74
CA THR A 16 -12.98 -6.07 -5.75
C THR A 16 -12.69 -5.26 -4.47
N THR A 17 -11.47 -4.76 -4.32
CA THR A 17 -11.06 -3.90 -3.20
C THR A 17 -11.68 -2.50 -3.38
N PRO A 18 -12.37 -1.95 -2.37
CA PRO A 18 -12.86 -0.58 -2.43
C PRO A 18 -11.75 0.43 -2.75
N GLY A 19 -12.03 1.36 -3.65
CA GLY A 19 -11.06 2.39 -4.05
C GLY A 19 -9.95 1.92 -4.99
N PHE A 20 -10.08 0.71 -5.57
CA PHE A 20 -9.15 0.21 -6.58
C PHE A 20 -9.43 0.82 -7.96
N ASP A 21 -8.43 1.50 -8.52
CA ASP A 21 -8.45 2.14 -9.83
C ASP A 21 -7.74 1.24 -10.86
N VAL A 22 -8.55 0.52 -11.64
CA VAL A 22 -8.07 -0.38 -12.69
C VAL A 22 -7.31 0.38 -13.80
N TYR A 23 -7.64 1.65 -14.04
CA TYR A 23 -6.95 2.43 -15.07
C TYR A 23 -5.50 2.72 -14.68
N ALA A 24 -5.25 3.03 -13.41
CA ALA A 24 -3.91 3.32 -12.92
C ALA A 24 -2.97 2.11 -13.08
N ILE A 25 -3.41 0.91 -12.69
CA ILE A 25 -2.58 -0.29 -12.86
C ILE A 25 -2.41 -0.69 -14.32
N ASN A 26 -3.43 -0.50 -15.17
CA ASN A 26 -3.30 -0.77 -16.61
C ASN A 26 -2.28 0.16 -17.28
N HIS A 27 -2.25 1.44 -16.92
CA HIS A 27 -1.22 2.35 -17.41
C HIS A 27 0.19 1.90 -17.01
N LEU A 28 0.38 1.42 -15.77
CA LEU A 28 1.66 0.87 -15.34
C LEU A 28 2.04 -0.41 -16.13
N ILE A 29 1.06 -1.24 -16.49
CA ILE A 29 1.28 -2.42 -17.34
C ILE A 29 1.76 -2.02 -18.72
N GLU A 30 1.15 -1.00 -19.32
CA GLU A 30 1.53 -0.48 -20.63
C GLU A 30 2.96 0.07 -20.62
N ASP A 31 3.36 0.79 -19.55
CA ASP A 31 4.68 1.41 -19.45
C ASP A 31 5.82 0.42 -19.15
N THR A 32 5.55 -0.69 -18.45
CA THR A 32 6.61 -1.53 -17.86
C THR A 32 6.50 -3.03 -18.14
N GLY A 33 5.33 -3.52 -18.54
CA GLY A 33 5.04 -4.92 -18.77
C GLY A 33 4.69 -5.74 -17.52
N ALA A 34 4.00 -6.86 -17.74
CA ALA A 34 3.36 -7.63 -16.67
C ALA A 34 4.33 -8.15 -15.58
N ASN A 35 5.51 -8.62 -15.97
CA ASN A 35 6.50 -9.12 -15.01
C ASN A 35 6.96 -8.01 -14.05
N THR A 36 7.21 -6.80 -14.57
CA THR A 36 7.63 -5.65 -13.76
C THR A 36 6.54 -5.26 -12.79
N VAL A 37 5.28 -5.20 -13.23
CA VAL A 37 4.14 -4.92 -12.34
C VAL A 37 4.00 -5.94 -11.22
N LEU A 38 4.13 -7.24 -11.50
CA LEU A 38 4.11 -8.29 -10.47
C LEU A 38 5.23 -8.10 -9.44
N ARG A 39 6.44 -7.73 -9.87
CA ARG A 39 7.56 -7.42 -8.97
C ARG A 39 7.30 -6.17 -8.12
N ILE A 40 6.75 -5.12 -8.72
CA ILE A 40 6.37 -3.89 -8.00
C ILE A 40 5.30 -4.21 -6.94
N LEU A 41 4.27 -4.98 -7.30
CA LEU A 41 3.21 -5.41 -6.38
C LEU A 41 3.76 -6.28 -5.24
N ALA A 42 4.67 -7.21 -5.53
CA ALA A 42 5.34 -8.02 -4.52
C ALA A 42 6.16 -7.14 -3.55
N ARG A 43 6.95 -6.20 -4.08
CA ARG A 43 7.74 -5.26 -3.26
C ARG A 43 6.88 -4.28 -2.48
N PHE A 44 5.71 -3.90 -3.00
CA PHE A 44 4.72 -3.11 -2.28
C PHE A 44 4.14 -3.89 -1.09
N SER A 45 3.82 -5.18 -1.26
CA SER A 45 3.41 -6.05 -0.14
C SER A 45 4.45 -6.07 0.97
N VAL A 46 5.73 -6.21 0.63
CA VAL A 46 6.83 -6.15 1.62
C VAL A 46 6.89 -4.78 2.28
N SER A 47 6.73 -3.70 1.51
CA SER A 47 6.74 -2.35 2.06
C SER A 47 5.60 -2.08 3.05
N LEU A 48 4.41 -2.66 2.81
CA LEU A 48 3.29 -2.62 3.76
C LEU A 48 3.66 -3.32 5.07
N GLU A 49 4.18 -4.54 4.99
CA GLU A 49 4.61 -5.34 6.14
C GLU A 49 5.71 -4.62 6.94
N GLU A 50 6.74 -4.08 6.27
CA GLU A 50 7.82 -3.29 6.88
C GLU A 50 7.35 -2.00 7.54
N SER A 51 6.21 -1.44 7.11
CA SER A 51 5.68 -0.19 7.63
C SER A 51 4.87 -0.39 8.92
N LEU A 52 4.35 -1.59 9.19
CA LEU A 52 3.53 -1.91 10.37
C LEU A 52 4.19 -1.52 11.70
N PRO A 53 5.47 -1.86 11.97
CA PRO A 53 6.13 -1.45 13.22
C PRO A 53 6.20 0.07 13.39
N GLY A 54 6.23 0.82 12.29
CA GLY A 54 6.17 2.28 12.33
C GLY A 54 4.84 2.79 12.87
N PHE A 55 3.73 2.13 12.52
CA PHE A 55 2.39 2.48 13.01
C PHE A 55 2.14 2.03 14.45
N ASP A 56 2.76 0.93 14.89
CA ASP A 56 2.71 0.46 16.29
C ASP A 56 3.31 1.44 17.29
N LYS A 57 4.26 2.26 16.82
CA LYS A 57 4.95 3.28 17.59
C LYS A 57 4.20 4.61 17.67
N GLY A 58 3.09 4.74 16.94
CA GLY A 58 2.25 5.94 16.95
C GLY A 58 1.61 6.16 18.31
N GLY A 59 2.05 7.20 19.03
CA GLY A 59 1.58 7.55 20.37
C GLY A 59 2.58 7.28 21.50
N THR A 60 3.71 6.63 21.23
CA THR A 60 4.77 6.37 22.22
C THR A 60 6.14 6.90 21.79
N GLU A 61 6.45 6.90 20.49
CA GLU A 61 7.66 7.50 19.90
C GLU A 61 7.31 8.61 18.90
N SER A 62 8.32 9.38 18.49
CA SER A 62 8.20 10.49 17.52
C SER A 62 7.35 10.12 16.30
N GLN A 63 6.37 10.98 15.97
CA GLN A 63 5.54 10.91 14.75
C GLN A 63 6.34 10.77 13.44
N THR A 64 7.66 11.00 13.52
CA THR A 64 8.60 10.84 12.41
C THR A 64 8.55 9.46 11.76
N SER A 65 8.43 8.38 12.53
CA SER A 65 8.37 7.02 11.95
C SER A 65 7.07 6.83 11.18
N VAL A 66 5.95 7.25 11.76
CA VAL A 66 4.61 7.08 11.21
C VAL A 66 4.43 7.82 9.89
N TRP A 67 4.77 9.12 9.84
CA TRP A 67 4.55 9.91 8.63
C TRP A 67 5.45 9.46 7.48
N LYS A 68 6.68 9.00 7.77
CA LYS A 68 7.61 8.44 6.78
C LYS A 68 7.09 7.13 6.22
N SER A 69 6.58 6.23 7.07
CA SER A 69 5.94 5.00 6.64
C SER A 69 4.74 5.28 5.74
N ALA A 70 3.85 6.18 6.15
CA ALA A 70 2.71 6.60 5.32
C ALA A 70 3.16 7.21 3.97
N HIS A 71 4.21 8.05 3.97
CA HIS A 71 4.75 8.64 2.75
C HIS A 71 5.28 7.57 1.76
N LYS A 72 6.02 6.58 2.26
CA LYS A 72 6.57 5.48 1.44
C LYS A 72 5.46 4.68 0.77
N LEU A 73 4.35 4.45 1.47
CA LEU A 73 3.23 3.68 0.94
C LEU A 73 2.42 4.44 -0.10
N ALA A 74 2.26 5.75 0.07
CA ALA A 74 1.46 6.60 -0.81
C ALA A 74 1.78 6.45 -2.30
N GLY A 75 3.07 6.59 -2.66
CA GLY A 75 3.50 6.61 -4.06
C GLY A 75 3.23 5.29 -4.77
N SER A 76 3.64 4.18 -4.15
CA SER A 76 3.46 2.85 -4.71
C SER A 76 2.00 2.43 -4.76
N ALA A 77 1.20 2.83 -3.76
CA ALA A 77 -0.22 2.49 -3.70
C ALA A 77 -1.01 3.07 -4.88
N GLU A 78 -0.88 4.37 -5.16
CA GLU A 78 -1.61 5.00 -6.27
C GLU A 78 -1.20 4.42 -7.63
N MET A 79 0.10 4.18 -7.83
CA MET A 79 0.62 3.60 -9.06
C MET A 79 0.09 2.17 -9.31
N LEU A 80 -0.14 1.40 -8.24
CA LEU A 80 -0.71 0.05 -8.30
C LEU A 80 -2.24 0.04 -8.32
N GLY A 81 -2.89 1.20 -8.39
CA GLY A 81 -4.34 1.31 -8.41
C GLY A 81 -5.00 1.35 -7.04
N PHE A 82 -4.29 1.26 -5.92
CA PHE A 82 -4.85 1.46 -4.58
C PHE A 82 -5.01 2.96 -4.26
N LYS A 83 -5.81 3.66 -5.08
CA LYS A 83 -5.87 5.12 -5.11
C LYS A 83 -6.38 5.72 -3.80
N ASP A 84 -7.51 5.23 -3.29
CA ASP A 84 -8.08 5.74 -2.04
C ASP A 84 -7.12 5.50 -0.86
N PHE A 85 -6.52 4.31 -0.80
CA PHE A 85 -5.50 3.99 0.19
C PHE A 85 -4.31 4.95 0.08
N GLY A 86 -3.79 5.16 -1.14
CA GLY A 86 -2.67 6.07 -1.39
C GLY A 86 -2.99 7.52 -1.01
N GLN A 87 -4.20 8.00 -1.27
CA GLN A 87 -4.66 9.32 -0.84
C GLN A 87 -4.71 9.44 0.68
N LYS A 88 -5.25 8.43 1.38
CA LYS A 88 -5.21 8.36 2.85
C LYS A 88 -3.76 8.34 3.37
N SER A 89 -2.86 7.60 2.73
CA SER A 89 -1.44 7.58 3.06
C SER A 89 -0.81 8.98 2.97
N LYS A 90 -1.12 9.73 1.89
CA LYS A 90 -0.64 11.11 1.70
C LYS A 90 -1.20 12.04 2.76
N HIS A 91 -2.50 11.94 3.04
CA HIS A 91 -3.16 12.75 4.05
C HIS A 91 -2.52 12.53 5.43
N LEU A 92 -2.45 11.28 5.89
CA LEU A 92 -1.86 10.94 7.17
C LEU A 92 -0.41 11.41 7.25
N SER A 93 0.38 11.18 6.19
CA SER A 93 1.75 11.67 6.12
C SER A 93 1.85 13.19 6.27
N SER A 94 0.99 13.93 5.58
CA SER A 94 0.96 15.40 5.62
C SER A 94 0.55 15.93 7.00
N VAL A 95 -0.51 15.38 7.57
CA VAL A 95 -1.03 15.78 8.89
C VAL A 95 0.03 15.53 9.97
N LEU A 96 0.61 14.33 9.99
CA LEU A 96 1.58 13.95 11.02
C LEU A 96 2.93 14.65 10.87
N LYS A 97 3.36 14.96 9.64
CA LYS A 97 4.58 15.74 9.39
C LYS A 97 4.50 17.15 9.96
N ASN A 98 3.30 17.73 9.98
CA ASN A 98 3.04 19.10 10.42
C ASN A 98 2.45 19.17 11.84
N SER A 99 2.29 18.05 12.53
CA SER A 99 1.67 18.02 13.86
C SER A 99 2.72 18.23 14.96
N ASP A 100 2.46 19.22 15.81
CA ASP A 100 3.27 19.49 17.01
C ASP A 100 2.93 18.57 18.18
N ASN A 101 1.80 17.84 18.12
CA ASN A 101 1.34 16.97 19.19
C ASN A 101 1.18 15.51 18.71
N PRO A 102 2.06 14.59 19.15
CA PRO A 102 1.96 13.18 18.78
C PRO A 102 0.65 12.51 19.18
N ASN A 103 -0.03 13.00 20.21
CA ASN A 103 -1.15 12.27 20.80
C ASN A 103 -2.51 12.58 20.15
N THR A 104 -2.60 13.59 19.29
CA THR A 104 -3.88 14.00 18.68
C THR A 104 -4.35 13.06 17.58
N HIS A 105 -3.46 12.24 17.02
CA HIS A 105 -3.76 11.40 15.85
C HIS A 105 -3.75 9.89 16.14
N VAL A 106 -3.67 9.48 17.41
CA VAL A 106 -3.57 8.05 17.77
C VAL A 106 -4.72 7.22 17.18
N GLY A 107 -5.96 7.74 17.22
CA GLY A 107 -7.12 7.06 16.63
C GLY A 107 -7.01 6.93 15.11
N GLU A 108 -6.55 7.97 14.42
CA GLU A 108 -6.37 7.99 12.97
C GLU A 108 -5.25 7.02 12.53
N ILE A 109 -4.13 7.02 13.26
CA ILE A 109 -3.00 6.10 13.04
C ILE A 109 -3.45 4.65 13.24
N SER A 110 -4.22 4.37 14.29
CA SER A 110 -4.74 3.04 14.59
C SER A 110 -5.70 2.55 13.50
N ALA A 111 -6.62 3.40 13.05
CA ALA A 111 -7.52 3.09 11.94
C ALA A 111 -6.74 2.80 10.65
N TYR A 112 -5.76 3.64 10.31
CA TYR A 112 -4.94 3.47 9.12
C TYR A 112 -4.07 2.20 9.20
N LYS A 113 -3.55 1.84 10.36
CA LYS A 113 -2.84 0.57 10.58
C LYS A 113 -3.72 -0.64 10.28
N ASN A 114 -4.99 -0.60 10.68
CA ASN A 114 -5.93 -1.67 10.35
C ASN A 114 -6.13 -1.78 8.83
N GLU A 115 -6.28 -0.65 8.14
CA GLU A 115 -6.36 -0.65 6.66
C GLU A 115 -5.10 -1.22 5.99
N VAL A 116 -3.90 -0.89 6.50
CA VAL A 116 -2.64 -1.49 6.04
C VAL A 116 -2.67 -3.02 6.20
N THR A 117 -3.14 -3.49 7.35
CA THR A 117 -3.21 -4.92 7.69
C THR A 117 -4.22 -5.65 6.79
N ASP A 118 -5.38 -5.06 6.55
CA ASP A 118 -6.40 -5.61 5.66
C ASP A 118 -5.92 -5.65 4.21
N LEU A 119 -5.17 -4.63 3.77
CA LEU A 119 -4.59 -4.60 2.43
C LEU A 119 -3.50 -5.68 2.25
N ILE A 120 -2.65 -5.91 3.25
CA ILE A 120 -1.70 -7.04 3.25
C ILE A 120 -2.44 -8.37 3.09
N GLY A 121 -3.52 -8.56 3.84
CA GLY A 121 -4.36 -9.76 3.75
C GLY A 121 -4.99 -9.93 2.36
N THR A 122 -5.48 -8.83 1.79
CA THR A 122 -6.10 -8.80 0.45
C THR A 122 -5.10 -9.12 -0.66
N ILE A 123 -3.92 -8.52 -0.62
CA ILE A 123 -2.83 -8.80 -1.57
C ILE A 123 -2.35 -10.25 -1.41
N SER A 124 -2.19 -10.74 -0.18
CA SER A 124 -1.73 -12.12 0.06
C SER A 124 -2.70 -13.17 -0.49
N LYS A 125 -4.02 -12.93 -0.39
CA LYS A 125 -5.05 -13.82 -0.96
C LYS A 125 -5.12 -13.70 -2.49
N SER A 126 -4.95 -12.49 -3.02
CA SER A 126 -5.04 -12.22 -4.46
C SER A 126 -3.79 -12.66 -5.22
N PHE A 127 -2.63 -12.59 -4.57
CA PHE A 127 -1.32 -12.93 -5.12
C PHE A 127 -0.50 -13.81 -4.14
N PRO A 128 -0.88 -15.09 -3.95
CA PRO A 128 -0.24 -15.99 -2.99
C PRO A 128 1.25 -16.24 -3.30
N GLU A 129 1.60 -16.31 -4.58
CA GLU A 129 2.95 -16.61 -5.07
C GLU A 129 3.86 -15.37 -5.13
N ARG A 130 3.49 -14.26 -4.49
CA ARG A 130 4.24 -12.99 -4.56
C ARG A 130 5.73 -13.11 -4.21
N GLN A 131 6.09 -14.09 -3.38
CA GLN A 131 7.48 -14.38 -2.99
C GLN A 131 8.36 -14.77 -4.18
N ASN A 132 7.78 -15.34 -5.25
CA ASN A 132 8.50 -15.70 -6.47
C ASN A 132 8.93 -14.49 -7.31
N PHE A 133 8.51 -13.28 -6.93
CA PHE A 133 8.72 -12.03 -7.66
C PHE A 133 9.54 -10.99 -6.88
N LEU A 134 10.12 -11.37 -5.74
CA LEU A 134 10.99 -10.50 -4.94
C LEU A 134 12.41 -10.44 -5.51
#